data_AF-A0A914EGK7-F1
#
_entry.id   AF-A0A914EGK7-F1
#
_cell.length_a   1.000
_cell.length_b   1.000
_cell.length_c   1.000
_cell.angle_alpha   90.00
_cell.angle_beta   90.00
_cell.angle_gamma   90.00
#
_symmetry.space_group_name_H-M   'P 1'
#
loop_
_entity.id
_entity.type
_entity.pdbx_description
1 polymer ?
#
loop_
_entity_poly.entity_id
_entity_poly.type
_entity_poly.pdbx_seq_one_letter_code
_entity_poly.pdbx_strand_id
1 'polypeptide(L)' 'MAQPKPRPQSNRASLGGFEALSRRKKIQQQDRAVPRPTRRMKDTLRGLVESMPRRMKAVIKLKGYLTKY' A
#
# COMPACT_ATOMS: atom_id res chain seq x y z
N MET A 1 40.65 -52.82 -6.17
CA MET A 1 40.20 -51.41 -6.12
C MET A 1 38.69 -51.41 -6.31
N ALA A 2 37.92 -51.04 -5.28
CA ALA A 2 36.45 -51.14 -5.27
C ALA A 2 35.82 -49.74 -5.38
N GLN A 3 34.90 -49.58 -6.32
CA GLN A 3 34.10 -48.36 -6.54
C GLN A 3 33.07 -48.16 -5.40
N PRO A 4 32.85 -46.94 -4.87
CA PRO A 4 31.81 -46.69 -3.87
C PRO A 4 30.41 -46.56 -4.52
N LYS A 5 29.39 -47.19 -3.91
CA LYS A 5 27.98 -47.10 -4.32
C LYS A 5 27.41 -45.67 -4.18
N PRO A 6 26.46 -45.25 -5.05
CA PRO A 6 25.81 -43.95 -4.95
C PRO A 6 24.86 -43.90 -3.73
N ARG A 7 24.90 -42.82 -2.97
CA ARG A 7 23.95 -42.54 -1.87
C ARG A 7 22.59 -42.12 -2.43
N PRO A 8 21.47 -42.50 -1.79
CA PRO A 8 20.16 -42.00 -2.18
C PRO A 8 20.08 -40.50 -1.92
N GLN A 9 19.85 -39.71 -2.97
CA GLN A 9 19.52 -38.30 -2.85
C GLN A 9 18.19 -38.18 -2.10
N SER A 10 18.20 -37.49 -0.96
CA SER A 10 16.98 -37.25 -0.20
C SER A 10 16.05 -36.36 -1.02
N ASN A 11 14.82 -36.81 -1.25
CA ASN A 11 13.75 -36.05 -1.89
C ASN A 11 13.28 -34.90 -0.98
N ARG A 12 14.14 -33.90 -0.73
CA ARG A 12 13.76 -32.63 -0.10
C ARG A 12 13.35 -31.63 -1.17
N ALA A 13 12.58 -32.07 -2.15
CA ALA A 13 11.91 -31.20 -3.09
C ALA A 13 10.46 -31.06 -2.67
N SER A 14 9.95 -29.82 -2.70
CA SER A 14 8.51 -29.49 -2.75
C SER A 14 7.80 -29.07 -1.46
N LEU A 15 8.40 -28.16 -0.66
CA LEU A 15 7.60 -27.33 0.27
C LEU A 15 7.75 -25.80 0.07
N GLY A 16 8.75 -25.33 -0.68
CA GLY A 16 9.00 -23.89 -0.87
C GLY A 16 8.13 -23.19 -1.92
N GLY A 17 7.51 -23.93 -2.86
CA GLY A 17 6.75 -23.34 -3.97
C GLY A 17 5.38 -22.79 -3.55
N PHE A 18 4.66 -23.52 -2.67
CA PHE A 18 3.34 -23.10 -2.18
C PHE A 18 3.41 -21.88 -1.27
N GLU A 19 4.47 -21.76 -0.47
CA GLU A 19 4.70 -20.60 0.39
C GLU A 19 4.99 -19.34 -0.43
N ALA A 20 5.83 -19.44 -1.46
CA ALA A 20 6.17 -18.30 -2.33
C ALA A 20 4.96 -17.81 -3.13
N LEU A 21 4.12 -18.71 -3.63
CA LEU A 21 2.88 -18.37 -4.33
C LEU A 21 1.85 -17.73 -3.39
N SER A 22 1.73 -18.23 -2.16
CA SER A 22 0.84 -17.65 -1.14
C SER A 22 1.28 -16.25 -0.70
N ARG A 23 2.59 -16.03 -0.54
CA ARG A 23 3.16 -14.71 -0.25
C ARG A 23 2.96 -13.73 -1.41
N ARG A 24 3.16 -14.15 -2.66
CA ARG A 24 2.86 -13.34 -3.87
C ARG A 24 1.38 -12.95 -3.93
N LYS A 25 0.48 -13.88 -3.65
CA LYS A 25 -0.98 -13.62 -3.68
C LYS A 25 -1.41 -12.65 -2.57
N LYS A 26 -0.79 -12.73 -1.39
CA LYS A 26 -1.07 -11.81 -0.27
C LYS A 26 -0.62 -10.38 -0.56
N ILE A 27 0.56 -10.20 -1.17
CA ILE A 27 1.09 -8.88 -1.55
C ILE A 27 0.20 -8.25 -2.63
N GLN A 28 -0.20 -9.01 -3.64
CA GLN A 28 -1.04 -8.50 -4.73
C GLN A 28 -2.49 -8.14 -4.33
N GLN A 29 -3.00 -8.69 -3.22
CA GLN A 29 -4.32 -8.30 -2.69
C GLN A 29 -4.28 -6.97 -1.90
N GLN A 30 -3.15 -6.60 -1.31
CA GLN A 30 -3.03 -5.35 -0.55
C GLN A 30 -3.06 -4.13 -1.48
N ASP A 31 -2.51 -4.23 -2.68
CA ASP A 31 -2.47 -3.13 -3.66
C ASP A 31 -3.82 -2.83 -4.32
N ARG A 32 -4.78 -3.76 -4.27
CA ARG A 32 -6.08 -3.62 -4.96
C ARG A 32 -7.24 -3.17 -4.08
N ALA A 33 -7.07 -3.18 -2.76
CA ALA A 33 -8.11 -2.74 -1.85
C ALA A 33 -7.99 -1.22 -1.62
N VAL A 34 -8.19 -0.40 -2.65
CA VAL A 34 -8.48 1.02 -2.44
C VAL A 34 -9.92 1.09 -1.93
N PRO A 35 -10.15 1.36 -0.63
CA PRO A 35 -11.50 1.41 -0.10
C PRO A 35 -12.25 2.53 -0.82
N ARG A 36 -13.43 2.22 -1.35
CA ARG A 36 -14.28 3.24 -1.96
C ARG A 36 -14.59 4.30 -0.90
N PRO A 37 -14.43 5.60 -1.21
CA PRO A 37 -14.65 6.65 -0.24
C PRO A 37 -16.09 6.58 0.26
N THR A 38 -16.24 6.45 1.59
CA THR A 38 -17.54 6.46 2.24
C THR A 38 -18.20 7.84 2.08
N ARG A 39 -19.53 7.91 2.20
CA ARG A 39 -20.26 9.18 2.10
C ARG A 39 -19.70 10.25 3.06
N ARG A 40 -19.41 9.86 4.30
CA ARG A 40 -18.77 10.73 5.31
C ARG A 40 -17.41 11.28 4.88
N MET A 41 -16.59 10.48 4.19
CA MET A 41 -15.30 10.95 3.65
C MET A 41 -15.51 11.97 2.52
N LYS A 42 -16.50 11.75 1.65
CA LYS A 42 -16.84 12.70 0.59
C LYS A 42 -17.31 14.04 1.16
N ASP A 43 -18.14 14.01 2.20
CA ASP A 43 -18.65 15.21 2.87
C ASP A 43 -17.52 15.98 3.58
N THR A 44 -16.57 15.24 4.19
CA THR A 44 -15.38 15.83 4.83
C THR A 44 -14.45 16.49 3.80
N LEU A 45 -14.17 15.80 2.69
CA LEU A 45 -13.37 16.32 1.58
C LEU A 45 -14.04 17.54 0.94
N ARG A 46 -15.36 17.49 0.75
CA ARG A 46 -16.17 18.61 0.27
C ARG A 46 -15.99 19.83 1.18
N GLY A 47 -16.12 19.67 2.50
CA GLY A 47 -15.92 20.77 3.45
C GLY A 47 -14.52 21.38 3.41
N LEU A 48 -13.48 20.56 3.21
CA LEU A 48 -12.11 21.05 3.03
C LEU A 48 -11.97 21.91 1.78
N VAL A 49 -12.49 21.44 0.64
CA VAL A 49 -12.45 22.17 -0.63
C VAL A 49 -13.26 23.46 -0.57
N GLU A 50 -14.46 23.40 0.01
CA GLU A 50 -15.34 24.57 0.19
C GLU A 50 -14.68 25.65 1.09
N SER A 51 -13.77 25.25 1.99
CA SER A 51 -13.03 26.19 2.85
C SER A 51 -11.86 26.91 2.15
N MET A 52 -11.37 26.40 1.01
CA MET A 52 -10.16 26.89 0.34
C MET A 52 -10.21 28.37 -0.07
N PRO A 53 -11.30 28.91 -0.66
CA PRO A 53 -11.37 30.33 -1.01
C PRO A 53 -11.14 31.25 0.19
N ARG A 54 -11.63 30.84 1.37
CA ARG A 54 -11.49 31.59 2.61
C ARG A 54 -10.05 31.58 3.12
N ARG A 55 -9.35 30.44 2.98
CA ARG A 55 -7.92 30.32 3.28
C ARG A 55 -7.08 31.17 2.33
N MET A 56 -7.39 31.12 1.03
CA MET A 56 -6.69 31.90 0.01
C MET A 56 -6.83 33.41 0.26
N LYS A 57 -8.02 33.88 0.66
CA LYS A 57 -8.22 35.28 1.06
C LYS A 57 -7.32 35.70 2.22
N ALA A 58 -7.06 34.80 3.18
CA ALA A 58 -6.14 35.06 4.29
C ALA A 58 -4.68 35.18 3.81
N VAL A 59 -4.25 34.30 2.91
CA VAL A 59 -2.92 34.35 2.27
C VAL A 59 -2.73 35.66 1.50
N ILE A 60 -3.72 36.06 0.69
CA ILE A 60 -3.67 37.32 -0.08
C ILE A 60 -3.56 38.52 0.87
N LYS A 61 -4.36 38.56 1.95
CA LYS A 61 -4.31 39.64 2.95
C LYS A 61 -2.94 39.72 3.63
N LEU A 62 -2.31 38.56 3.87
CA LEU A 62 -0.97 38.47 4.42
C LEU A 62 0.14 38.53 3.35
N LYS A 63 -0.15 38.95 2.11
CA LYS A 63 0.86 39.06 1.03
C LYS A 63 1.70 37.78 0.83
N GLY A 64 1.11 36.61 1.06
CA GLY A 64 1.80 35.32 0.94
C GLY A 64 2.48 34.82 2.21
N TYR A 65 2.47 35.56 3.33
CA TYR A 65 2.96 35.06 4.61
C TYR A 65 2.05 33.97 5.19
N LEU A 66 2.62 33.16 6.09
CA LEU A 66 1.95 32.01 6.70
C LEU A 66 0.64 32.41 7.40
N THR A 67 -0.40 31.59 7.24
CA THR A 67 -1.69 31.76 7.91
C THR A 67 -1.90 30.69 8.97
N LYS A 68 -2.89 30.85 9.86
CA LYS A 68 -3.26 29.86 10.89
C LYS A 68 -3.90 28.56 10.34
N TYR A 69 -4.16 28.49 9.04
CA TYR A 69 -4.92 27.40 8.38
C TYR A 69 -4.01 26.40 7.68
#